data_AF-A0A926AWU7-F1
#
_entry.id   AF-A0A926AWU7-F1
#
_cell.length_a   1.000
_cell.length_b   1.000
_cell.length_c   1.000
_cell.angle_alpha   90.00
_cell.angle_beta   90.00
_cell.angle_gamma   90.00
#
_symmetry.space_group_name_H-M   'P 1'
#
loop_
_entity.id
_entity.type
_entity.pdbx_description
1 polymer ?
#
loop_
_entity_poly.entity_id
_entity_poly.type
_entity_poly.pdbx_seq_one_letter_code
_entity_poly.pdbx_strand_id
1 'polypeptide(L)' 'MSTDPVQNKLERYLLDSEIVSLKQLNLAKKFQKMRQGPLLILLWQMSFISLKQFGALMDWSGQAP' A
#
# COMPACT_ATOMS: atom_id res chain seq x y z
N MET A 1 8.38 -5.57 -11.97
CA MET A 1 6.95 -5.27 -11.71
C MET A 1 6.46 -6.34 -10.75
N SER A 2 5.71 -5.99 -9.69
CA SER A 2 5.17 -7.00 -8.77
C SER A 2 4.20 -7.89 -9.55
N THR A 3 4.46 -9.20 -9.57
CA THR A 3 3.64 -10.21 -10.27
C THR A 3 2.36 -10.56 -9.50
N ASP A 4 2.13 -9.92 -8.35
CA ASP A 4 0.99 -10.16 -7.47
C ASP A 4 -0.23 -9.32 -7.90
N PRO A 5 -1.32 -9.95 -8.39
CA PRO A 5 -2.53 -9.25 -8.81
C PRO A 5 -3.25 -8.52 -7.67
N VAL A 6 -3.13 -8.99 -6.42
CA VAL A 6 -3.73 -8.35 -5.25
C VAL A 6 -2.98 -7.06 -4.92
N GLN A 7 -1.64 -7.11 -4.95
CA GLN A 7 -0.83 -5.91 -4.77
C GLN A 7 -1.13 -4.86 -5.86
N ASN A 8 -1.28 -5.27 -7.11
CA ASN A 8 -1.59 -4.33 -8.20
C ASN A 8 -2.97 -3.67 -8.04
N LYS A 9 -3.99 -4.41 -7.57
CA LYS A 9 -5.30 -3.83 -7.22
C LYS A 9 -5.17 -2.82 -6.08
N LEU A 10 -4.41 -3.16 -5.04
CA LEU A 10 -4.19 -2.27 -3.89
C LEU A 10 -3.50 -0.96 -4.32
N GLU A 11 -2.44 -1.06 -5.11
CA GLU A 11 -1.70 0.10 -5.59
C GLU A 11 -2.59 1.06 -6.39
N ARG A 12 -3.48 0.54 -7.24
CA ARG A 12 -4.46 1.36 -7.97
C ARG A 12 -5.45 2.00 -7.01
N TYR A 13 -6.06 1.22 -6.12
CA TYR A 13 -7.02 1.74 -5.15
C TYR A 13 -6.44 2.88 -4.30
N LEU A 14 -5.20 2.73 -3.85
CA LEU A 14 -4.49 3.74 -3.07
C LEU A 14 -4.28 5.06 -3.83
N LEU A 15 -4.07 5.00 -5.15
CA LEU A 15 -3.92 6.18 -6.01
C LEU A 15 -5.26 6.78 -6.41
N ASP A 16 -6.21 5.95 -6.85
CA ASP A 16 -7.53 6.37 -7.32
C ASP A 16 -8.35 7.01 -6.18
N SER A 17 -8.14 6.56 -4.94
CA SER A 17 -8.79 7.10 -3.74
C SER A 17 -8.00 8.25 -3.08
N GLU A 18 -6.90 8.70 -3.70
CA GLU A 18 -5.99 9.75 -3.18
C GLU A 18 -5.49 9.49 -1.75
N ILE A 19 -5.46 8.23 -1.31
CA ILE A 19 -4.98 7.85 0.02
C ILE A 19 -3.48 8.11 0.13
N VAL A 20 -2.75 7.92 -0.98
CA VAL A 20 -1.34 8.27 -1.11
C VAL A 20 -1.08 8.87 -2.48
N SER A 21 -0.06 9.73 -2.57
CA SER A 21 0.45 10.20 -3.85
C SER A 21 1.31 9.15 -4.57
N LEU A 22 1.44 9.28 -5.88
CA LEU A 22 2.37 8.46 -6.69
C LEU A 22 3.80 8.47 -6.14
N LYS A 23 4.27 9.63 -5.62
CA LYS A 23 5.61 9.77 -5.04
C LYS A 23 5.76 8.92 -3.76
N GLN A 24 4.78 8.99 -2.86
CA GLN A 24 4.76 8.21 -1.62
C GLN A 24 4.69 6.71 -1.91
N LEU A 25 3.85 6.30 -2.86
CA LEU A 25 3.73 4.90 -3.27
C LEU A 25 5.05 4.36 -3.84
N ASN A 26 5.69 5.11 -4.73
CA ASN A 26 6.98 4.72 -5.31
C ASN A 26 8.08 4.61 -4.25
N LEU A 27 8.10 5.52 -3.27
CA LEU A 27 9.04 5.45 -2.16
C LEU A 27 8.81 4.19 -1.32
N ALA A 28 7.58 3.92 -0.91
CA ALA A 28 7.24 2.71 -0.15
C ALA A 28 7.62 1.42 -0.90
N LYS A 29 7.37 1.35 -2.23
CA LYS A 29 7.78 0.22 -3.07
C LYS A 29 9.29 0.07 -3.16
N LYS A 30 10.06 1.16 -3.15
CA LYS A 30 11.52 1.09 -3.08
C LYS A 30 11.98 0.44 -1.78
N PHE A 31 11.38 0.82 -0.65
CA PHE A 31 11.65 0.18 0.65
C PHE A 31 11.18 -1.28 0.72
N GLN A 32 10.05 -1.61 0.09
CA GLN A 32 9.55 -2.97 0.00
C GLN A 32 10.58 -3.91 -0.61
N LYS A 33 11.23 -3.49 -1.70
CA LYS A 33 12.31 -4.26 -2.34
C LYS A 33 13.55 -4.44 -1.46
N MET A 34 13.83 -3.48 -0.58
CA MET A 34 15.01 -3.51 0.30
C MET A 34 14.80 -4.34 1.57
N ARG A 35 13.59 -4.36 2.13
CA ARG A 35 13.30 -4.96 3.45
C ARG A 35 12.32 -6.14 3.43
N GLN A 36 11.78 -6.52 2.26
CA GLN A 36 10.80 -7.59 2.10
C GLN A 36 9.57 -7.47 3.04
N GLY A 37 9.07 -6.25 3.25
CA GLY A 37 7.88 -6.00 4.08
C GLY A 37 6.59 -5.83 3.26
N PRO A 38 5.40 -6.11 3.82
CA PRO A 38 4.13 -5.80 3.17
C PRO A 38 3.99 -4.29 2.89
N LEU A 39 3.50 -3.93 1.71
CA LEU A 39 3.39 -2.53 1.26
C LEU A 39 2.60 -1.66 2.25
N LEU A 40 1.47 -2.17 2.77
CA LEU A 40 0.63 -1.46 3.74
C LEU A 40 1.37 -1.11 5.03
N ILE A 41 2.17 -2.04 5.54
CA ILE A 41 2.96 -1.81 6.77
C ILE A 41 3.98 -0.69 6.52
N LEU A 42 4.62 -0.67 5.36
CA LEU A 42 5.60 0.35 5.01
C LEU A 42 4.96 1.73 4.84
N LEU A 43 3.78 1.80 4.24
CA LEU A 43 3.02 3.05 4.12
C LEU A 43 2.66 3.63 5.50
N TRP A 44 2.27 2.76 6.45
CA TRP A 44 2.00 3.18 7.82
C TRP A 44 3.26 3.61 8.57
N GLN A 45 4.35 2.83 8.52
CA GLN A 45 5.62 3.17 9.16
C GLN A 45 6.21 4.50 8.69
N MET A 46 6.00 4.86 7.41
CA MET A 46 6.43 6.13 6.84
C MET A 46 5.46 7.28 7.11
N SER A 47 4.39 7.05 7.88
CA SER A 47 3.33 8.03 8.14
C SER A 47 2.64 8.56 6.86
N PHE A 48 2.65 7.79 5.77
CA PHE A 48 1.90 8.13 4.55
C PHE A 48 0.41 7.81 4.68
N ILE A 49 0.08 6.87 5.57
CA ILE A 49 -1.30 6.58 5.98
C ILE A 49 -1.40 6.58 7.50
N SER A 50 -2.54 6.99 8.02
CA SER A 50 -2.87 6.93 9.45
C SER A 50 -3.17 5.50 9.88
N LEU A 51 -3.15 5.24 11.20
CA LEU A 51 -3.58 3.96 11.77
C LEU A 51 -5.05 3.63 11.41
N LYS A 52 -5.91 4.64 11.34
CA LYS A 52 -7.32 4.48 10.91
C LYS A 52 -7.41 4.02 9.45
N GLN A 53 -6.68 4.67 8.55
CA GLN A 53 -6.62 4.28 7.13
C GLN A 53 -5.99 2.89 6.97
N PHE A 54 -4.96 2.58 7.75
CA PHE A 54 -4.34 1.26 7.75
C PHE A 54 -5.35 0.16 8.10
N GLY A 55 -6.16 0.34 9.16
CA GLY A 55 -7.22 -0.60 9.52
C GLY A 55 -8.22 -0.82 8.36
N ALA A 56 -8.73 0.26 7.78
CA ALA A 56 -9.67 0.17 6.66
C ALA A 56 -9.09 -0.53 5.42
N LEU A 57 -7.80 -0.33 5.14
CA LEU A 57 -7.10 -0.96 4.02
C LEU A 57 -6.84 -2.46 4.26
N MET A 58 -6.62 -2.86 5.52
CA MET A 58 -6.51 -4.27 5.88
C MET A 58 -7.82 -5.00 5.63
N ASP A 59 -8.96 -4.42 6.04
CA ASP A 59 -10.30 -4.96 5.78
C ASP A 59 -10.58 -5.08 4.27
N TRP A 60 -10.20 -4.05 3.49
CA TRP A 60 -10.32 -4.07 2.03
C TRP A 60 -9.46 -5.17 1.39
N SER A 61 -8.21 -5.34 1.84
CA SER A 61 -7.30 -6.33 1.27
C SER A 61 -7.70 -7.78 1.55
N GLY A 62 -8.40 -8.03 2.68
CA GLY A 62 -8.98 -9.33 3.02
C GLY A 62 -10.26 -9.69 2.26
N GLN A 63 -10.89 -8.71 1.60
CA GLN A 63 -12.11 -8.89 0.78
C GLN A 63 -11.80 -9.01 -0.71
N ALA A 64 -10.53 -8.94 -1.12
CA ALA A 64 -10.14 -9.12 -2.51
C ALA A 64 -10.49 -10.55 -2.97
N PRO A 65 -11.32 -10.73 -4.02
CA PRO A 65 -11.69 -12.05 -4.53
C PRO A 65 -10.52 -12.77 -5.18
#